data_AF-A0A496Q3Z3-F1
#
_entry.id   AF-A0A496Q3Z3-F1
#
_cell.length_a   1.000
_cell.length_b   1.000
_cell.length_c   1.000
_cell.angle_alpha   90.00
_cell.angle_beta   90.00
_cell.angle_gamma   90.00
#
_symmetry.space_group_name_H-M   'P 1'
#
loop_
_entity.id
_entity.type
_entity.pdbx_description
1 polymer ?
#
loop_
_entity_poly.entity_id
_entity_poly.type
_entity_poly.pdbx_seq_one_letter_code
_entity_poly.pdbx_strand_id
1 'polypeptide(L)'
;MMNMNTEGSSYPNAGFTLIELIGVLAIMTILAGVIAPNALQSIERAAIRAEHQTLANLGEQVELYLRDQGALPTPANWITTLAAYSDLSPADLATNKRKNGRIFLLDPGSFPAERAMILSSMRSGLNLPRSGNINNANRFRDIWDTADESIPTSVSWGGWNNWRSVADSADYLVIERINLVPIYRTEFEVYTVTLNNNSSAPSSYNLVQASGAIQSVVNIPAGATAILTNLRAKGRINLYRTAGGTVLDYSYVVSDSGKTFDFDGVQWLPQ
;
A
#
# COMPACT_ATOMS: atom_id res chain seq x y z
N MET A 1 39.03 -78.70 38.24
CA MET A 1 38.49 -77.34 38.40
C MET A 1 39.65 -76.37 38.30
N MET A 2 39.81 -75.68 37.17
CA MET A 2 40.88 -74.70 36.91
C MET A 2 40.21 -73.32 36.94
N ASN A 3 40.59 -72.48 37.91
CA ASN A 3 39.96 -71.18 38.14
C ASN A 3 40.52 -70.16 37.13
N MET A 4 39.69 -69.72 36.18
CA MET A 4 39.98 -68.61 35.27
C MET A 4 39.75 -67.31 36.01
N ASN A 5 40.82 -66.67 36.48
CA ASN A 5 40.75 -65.30 36.95
C ASN A 5 40.92 -64.38 35.72
N THR A 6 39.84 -63.73 35.32
CA THR A 6 39.83 -62.69 34.30
C THR A 6 40.56 -61.45 34.82
N GLU A 7 41.68 -61.09 34.20
CA GLU A 7 42.32 -59.79 34.43
C GLU A 7 41.47 -58.68 33.78
N GLY A 8 40.76 -57.93 34.62
CA GLY A 8 40.07 -56.71 34.20
C GLY A 8 41.09 -55.61 33.90
N SER A 9 41.16 -55.19 32.63
CA SER A 9 41.94 -54.03 32.20
C SER A 9 41.34 -52.76 32.82
N SER A 10 42.00 -52.20 33.83
CA SER A 10 41.61 -50.92 34.43
C SER A 10 42.05 -49.78 33.51
N TYR A 11 41.10 -49.16 32.81
CA TYR A 11 41.37 -47.93 32.06
C TYR A 11 41.63 -46.81 33.08
N PRO A 12 42.77 -46.11 33.02
CA PRO A 12 43.03 -45.00 33.92
C PRO A 12 42.01 -43.89 33.67
N ASN A 13 41.15 -43.64 34.65
CA ASN A 13 40.31 -42.46 34.68
C ASN A 13 41.23 -41.24 34.84
N ALA A 14 41.53 -40.57 33.74
CA ALA A 14 42.19 -39.27 33.77
C ALA A 14 41.23 -38.27 34.43
N GLY A 15 41.49 -37.91 35.69
CA GLY A 15 40.70 -36.92 36.42
C GLY A 15 40.92 -35.52 35.85
N PHE A 16 39.84 -34.84 35.49
CA PHE A 16 39.87 -33.44 35.05
C PHE A 16 40.36 -32.55 36.20
N THR A 17 41.34 -31.69 35.96
CA THR A 17 41.89 -30.83 37.03
C THR A 17 40.99 -29.61 37.25
N LEU A 18 40.94 -29.12 38.50
CA LEU A 18 40.14 -27.94 38.85
C LEU A 18 40.62 -26.69 38.09
N ILE A 19 41.92 -26.57 37.85
CA ILE A 19 42.51 -25.45 37.10
C ILE A 19 42.08 -25.45 35.62
N GLU A 20 41.96 -26.62 35.02
CA GLU A 20 41.52 -26.78 33.63
C GLU A 20 40.04 -26.40 33.48
N LEU A 21 39.20 -26.76 34.45
CA LEU A 21 37.79 -26.33 34.49
C LEU A 21 37.66 -24.81 34.63
N ILE A 22 38.45 -24.17 35.50
CA ILE A 22 38.45 -22.71 35.66
C ILE A 22 38.89 -22.03 34.35
N GLY A 23 39.92 -22.56 33.67
CA GLY A 23 40.38 -22.02 32.39
C GLY A 23 39.29 -22.07 31.31
N VAL A 24 38.56 -23.18 31.21
CA VAL A 24 37.44 -23.32 30.25
C VAL A 24 36.31 -22.34 30.56
N LEU A 25 35.91 -22.22 31.83
CA LEU A 25 34.86 -21.28 32.24
C LEU A 25 35.28 -19.82 32.03
N ALA A 26 36.55 -19.49 32.24
CA ALA A 26 37.08 -18.16 31.96
C ALA A 26 36.97 -17.81 30.46
N ILE A 27 37.33 -18.74 29.56
CA ILE A 27 37.20 -18.51 28.11
C ILE A 27 35.72 -18.42 27.71
N MET A 28 34.85 -19.31 28.23
CA MET A 28 33.42 -19.28 27.93
C MET A 28 32.77 -17.96 28.39
N THR A 29 33.13 -17.43 29.56
CA THR A 29 32.59 -16.15 30.05
C THR A 29 33.06 -14.96 29.22
N ILE A 30 34.33 -14.94 28.80
CA ILE A 30 34.84 -13.91 27.88
C ILE A 30 34.11 -13.97 26.53
N LEU A 31 33.98 -15.15 25.94
CA LEU A 31 33.29 -15.33 24.66
C LEU A 31 31.81 -14.95 24.77
N ALA A 32 31.13 -15.39 25.83
CA ALA A 32 29.74 -15.02 26.09
C ALA A 32 29.57 -13.49 26.21
N GLY A 33 30.49 -12.81 26.90
CA GLY A 33 30.49 -11.36 27.06
C GLY A 33 30.63 -10.59 25.73
N VAL A 34 31.42 -11.11 24.79
CA VAL A 34 31.62 -10.47 23.48
C VAL A 34 30.47 -10.75 22.51
N ILE A 35 29.85 -11.94 22.56
CA ILE A 35 28.79 -12.34 21.62
C ILE A 35 27.44 -11.69 21.96
N ALA A 36 27.10 -11.58 23.24
CA ALA A 36 25.81 -11.08 23.71
C ALA A 36 25.35 -9.73 23.09
N PRO A 37 26.17 -8.66 23.06
CA PRO A 37 25.72 -7.38 22.49
C PRO A 37 25.43 -7.45 20.98
N ASN A 38 26.24 -8.19 20.23
CA ASN A 38 26.07 -8.35 18.79
C ASN A 38 24.81 -9.15 18.43
N ALA A 39 24.52 -10.20 19.21
CA ALA A 39 23.30 -11.00 19.03
C ALA A 39 22.03 -10.19 19.28
N LEU A 40 22.03 -9.29 20.27
CA LEU A 40 20.87 -8.45 20.55
C LEU A 40 20.60 -7.45 19.42
N GLN A 41 21.66 -6.80 18.91
CA GLN A 41 21.54 -5.87 17.77
C GLN A 41 21.08 -6.57 16.49
N SER A 42 21.48 -7.83 16.26
CA SER A 42 21.05 -8.56 15.06
C SER A 42 19.56 -8.93 15.10
N ILE A 43 19.05 -9.33 16.28
CA ILE A 43 17.62 -9.57 16.51
C ILE A 43 16.81 -8.29 16.27
N GLU A 44 17.33 -7.15 16.74
CA GLU A 44 16.69 -5.84 16.54
C GLU A 44 16.58 -5.47 15.07
N ARG A 45 17.69 -5.55 14.32
CA ARG A 45 17.69 -5.31 12.88
C ARG A 45 16.77 -6.29 12.13
N ALA A 46 16.73 -7.56 12.54
CA ALA A 46 15.81 -8.54 11.97
C ALA A 46 14.34 -8.17 12.24
N ALA A 47 14.02 -7.67 13.43
CA ALA A 47 12.68 -7.21 13.76
C ALA A 47 12.27 -5.99 12.93
N ILE A 48 13.19 -5.02 12.73
CA ILE A 48 12.95 -3.84 11.87
C ILE A 48 12.69 -4.27 10.43
N ARG A 49 13.52 -5.15 9.86
CA ARG A 49 13.31 -5.70 8.52
C ARG A 49 11.97 -6.43 8.39
N ALA A 50 11.57 -7.19 9.40
CA ALA A 50 10.28 -7.86 9.41
C ALA A 50 9.11 -6.86 9.40
N GLU A 51 9.27 -5.71 10.07
CA GLU A 51 8.28 -4.63 10.01
C GLU A 51 8.23 -3.98 8.64
N HIS A 52 9.38 -3.69 7.99
CA HIS A 52 9.39 -3.22 6.60
C HIS A 52 8.61 -4.15 5.67
N GLN A 53 8.85 -5.46 5.75
CA GLN A 53 8.10 -6.44 4.96
C GLN A 53 6.60 -6.42 5.29
N THR A 54 6.27 -6.28 6.57
CA THR A 54 4.88 -6.21 7.00
C THR A 54 4.20 -4.99 6.40
N LEU A 55 4.82 -3.81 6.46
CA LEU A 55 4.22 -2.59 5.91
C LEU A 55 4.16 -2.62 4.38
N ALA A 56 5.17 -3.16 3.68
CA ALA A 56 5.14 -3.34 2.24
C ALA A 56 3.92 -4.16 1.80
N ASN A 57 3.67 -5.29 2.47
CA ASN A 57 2.48 -6.12 2.22
C ASN A 57 1.18 -5.34 2.50
N LEU A 58 1.15 -4.48 3.52
CA LEU A 58 -0.01 -3.61 3.77
C LEU A 58 -0.18 -2.55 2.68
N GLY A 59 0.92 -2.03 2.12
CA GLY A 59 0.91 -1.13 0.97
C GLY A 59 0.24 -1.76 -0.25
N GLU A 60 0.62 -2.99 -0.59
CA GLU A 60 -0.01 -3.77 -1.66
C GLU A 60 -1.51 -3.97 -1.42
N GLN A 61 -1.93 -4.21 -0.17
CA GLN A 61 -3.34 -4.35 0.18
C GLN A 61 -4.13 -3.04 0.06
N VAL A 62 -3.50 -1.90 0.34
CA VAL A 62 -4.12 -0.58 0.09
C VAL A 62 -4.36 -0.38 -1.40
N GLU A 63 -3.40 -0.77 -2.24
CA GLU A 63 -3.57 -0.70 -3.69
C GLU A 63 -4.66 -1.64 -4.19
N LEU A 64 -4.70 -2.88 -3.68
CA LEU A 64 -5.75 -3.85 -4.02
C LEU A 64 -7.13 -3.34 -3.59
N TYR A 65 -7.23 -2.78 -2.39
CA TYR A 65 -8.47 -2.17 -1.92
C TYR A 65 -8.94 -1.04 -2.84
N LEU A 66 -8.01 -0.17 -3.27
CA LEU A 66 -8.31 0.89 -4.23
C LEU A 66 -8.87 0.31 -5.53
N ARG A 67 -8.25 -0.75 -6.08
CA ARG A 67 -8.70 -1.40 -7.32
C ARG A 67 -10.10 -1.99 -7.18
N ASP A 68 -10.38 -2.65 -6.07
CA ASP A 68 -11.66 -3.32 -5.82
C ASP A 68 -12.81 -2.35 -5.53
N GLN A 69 -12.57 -1.38 -4.65
CA GLN A 69 -13.62 -0.49 -4.13
C GLN A 69 -13.67 0.85 -4.86
N GLY A 70 -12.64 1.18 -5.64
CA GLY A 70 -12.52 2.48 -6.32
C GLY A 70 -12.29 3.66 -5.38
N ALA A 71 -12.00 3.40 -4.10
CA ALA A 71 -11.74 4.39 -3.07
C ALA A 71 -10.65 3.87 -2.12
N LEU A 72 -9.93 4.78 -1.47
CA LEU A 72 -8.90 4.43 -0.48
C LEU A 72 -9.53 4.22 0.90
N PRO A 73 -8.90 3.39 1.76
CA PRO A 73 -9.25 3.40 3.17
C PRO A 73 -8.99 4.79 3.76
N THR A 74 -9.77 5.18 4.76
CA THR A 74 -9.56 6.43 5.48
C THR A 74 -8.65 6.19 6.70
N PRO A 75 -7.95 7.22 7.20
CA PRO A 75 -7.20 7.13 8.46
C PRO A 75 -8.02 6.64 9.67
N ALA A 76 -9.35 6.76 9.62
CA ALA A 76 -10.25 6.33 10.70
C ALA A 76 -10.66 4.85 10.62
N ASN A 77 -10.72 4.27 9.42
CA ASN A 77 -11.26 2.91 9.20
C ASN A 77 -10.26 1.92 8.58
N TRP A 78 -9.05 2.35 8.24
CA TRP A 78 -8.06 1.50 7.54
C TRP A 78 -7.80 0.16 8.22
N ILE A 79 -7.84 0.09 9.56
CA ILE A 79 -7.68 -1.16 10.31
C ILE A 79 -8.79 -2.15 9.98
N THR A 80 -10.05 -1.72 10.11
CA THR A 80 -11.21 -2.59 9.83
C THR A 80 -11.30 -2.93 8.35
N THR A 81 -10.89 -2.00 7.48
CA THR A 81 -10.92 -2.17 6.04
C THR A 81 -9.87 -3.15 5.56
N LEU A 82 -8.60 -2.96 5.93
CA LEU A 82 -7.50 -3.82 5.50
C LEU A 82 -7.54 -5.20 6.16
N ALA A 83 -8.19 -5.35 7.32
CA ALA A 83 -8.37 -6.67 7.93
C ALA A 83 -9.12 -7.66 7.02
N ALA A 84 -9.95 -7.19 6.08
CA ALA A 84 -10.61 -8.04 5.10
C ALA A 84 -9.69 -8.44 3.91
N TYR A 85 -8.56 -7.76 3.76
CA TYR A 85 -7.60 -7.91 2.66
C TYR A 85 -6.26 -8.50 3.11
N SER A 86 -6.04 -8.59 4.43
CA SER A 86 -4.78 -8.99 5.05
C SER A 86 -4.94 -10.25 5.88
N ASP A 87 -3.88 -11.04 5.98
CA ASP A 87 -3.79 -12.15 6.94
C ASP A 87 -3.56 -11.69 8.40
N LEU A 88 -3.46 -10.37 8.64
CA LEU A 88 -3.25 -9.80 9.96
C LEU A 88 -4.56 -9.57 10.70
N SER A 89 -4.54 -9.81 12.01
CA SER A 89 -5.65 -9.43 12.87
C SER A 89 -5.76 -7.90 12.97
N PRO A 90 -6.94 -7.34 13.30
CA PRO A 90 -7.09 -5.90 13.55
C PRO A 90 -6.11 -5.35 14.60
N ALA A 91 -5.74 -6.17 15.60
CA ALA A 91 -4.75 -5.78 16.62
C ALA A 91 -3.33 -5.70 16.06
N ASP A 92 -2.98 -6.63 15.16
CA ASP A 92 -1.68 -6.69 14.49
C ASP A 92 -1.58 -5.68 13.33
N LEU A 93 -2.70 -5.12 12.85
CA LEU A 93 -2.72 -3.96 11.97
C LEU A 93 -2.48 -2.67 12.77
N ALA A 94 -3.19 -2.52 13.89
CA ALA A 94 -3.12 -1.32 14.73
C ALA A 94 -1.74 -1.09 15.35
N THR A 95 -1.03 -2.17 15.69
CA THR A 95 0.26 -2.11 16.36
C THR A 95 1.27 -3.06 15.75
N ASN A 96 2.55 -2.72 15.82
CA ASN A 96 3.61 -3.64 15.46
C ASN A 96 3.85 -4.70 16.56
N LYS A 97 4.77 -5.64 16.31
CA LYS A 97 5.11 -6.71 17.28
C LYS A 97 5.59 -6.19 18.64
N ARG A 98 6.06 -4.94 18.71
CA ARG A 98 6.49 -4.26 19.93
C ARG A 98 5.37 -3.44 20.61
N LYS A 99 4.13 -3.58 20.13
CA LYS A 99 2.91 -2.90 20.63
C LYS A 99 2.93 -1.37 20.48
N ASN A 100 3.79 -0.85 19.61
CA ASN A 100 3.75 0.55 19.20
C ASN A 100 2.69 0.73 18.11
N GLY A 101 1.91 1.80 18.21
CA GLY A 101 0.85 2.11 17.24
C GLY A 101 1.40 2.50 15.86
N ARG A 102 0.76 1.99 14.81
CA ARG A 102 1.00 2.42 13.43
C ARG A 102 0.09 3.59 13.06
N ILE A 103 0.53 4.42 12.13
CA ILE A 103 -0.26 5.53 11.61
C ILE A 103 -0.42 5.36 10.10
N PHE A 104 -1.65 5.30 9.63
CA PHE A 104 -1.98 5.41 8.21
C PHE A 104 -2.37 6.84 7.87
N LEU A 105 -1.82 7.36 6.77
CA LEU A 105 -2.01 8.72 6.29
C LEU A 105 -2.33 8.69 4.80
N LEU A 106 -3.26 9.55 4.40
CA LEU A 106 -3.49 9.90 3.01
C LEU A 106 -2.86 11.27 2.75
N ASP A 107 -2.36 11.49 1.55
CA ASP A 107 -1.87 12.80 1.13
C ASP A 107 -3.04 13.80 1.08
N PRO A 108 -3.07 14.82 1.98
CA PRO A 108 -4.13 15.82 1.97
C PRO A 108 -3.91 16.89 0.89
N GLY A 109 -2.79 16.87 0.16
CA GLY A 109 -2.45 17.83 -0.89
C GLY A 109 -3.08 17.54 -2.25
N SER A 110 -3.71 16.38 -2.44
CA SER A 110 -4.37 16.01 -3.70
C SER A 110 -5.76 15.41 -3.44
N PHE A 111 -6.68 15.59 -4.40
CA PHE A 111 -7.99 14.93 -4.38
C PHE A 111 -8.33 14.38 -5.78
N PRO A 112 -8.47 13.04 -5.95
CA PRO A 112 -8.25 12.00 -4.93
C PRO A 112 -6.81 11.98 -4.39
N ALA A 113 -6.61 11.35 -3.23
CA ALA A 113 -5.28 11.23 -2.63
C ALA A 113 -4.40 10.33 -3.51
N GLU A 114 -3.31 10.86 -4.07
CA GLU A 114 -2.44 10.14 -5.02
C GLU A 114 -1.31 9.38 -4.32
N ARG A 115 -1.16 9.59 -3.01
CA ARG A 115 -0.12 9.01 -2.18
C ARG A 115 -0.70 8.66 -0.81
N ALA A 116 -0.20 7.57 -0.23
CA ALA A 116 -0.51 7.18 1.14
C ALA A 116 0.76 6.70 1.86
N MET A 117 0.78 6.78 3.19
CA MET A 117 1.90 6.29 3.99
C MET A 117 1.42 5.48 5.18
N ILE A 118 2.22 4.47 5.55
CA ILE A 118 2.12 3.80 6.84
C ILE A 118 3.41 4.07 7.62
N LEU A 119 3.26 4.61 8.82
CA LEU A 119 4.37 4.90 9.73
C LEU A 119 4.36 3.91 10.88
N SER A 120 5.52 3.38 11.24
CA SER A 120 5.72 2.53 12.41
C SER A 120 7.00 2.90 13.15
N SER A 121 6.92 2.87 14.48
CA SER A 121 8.09 3.06 15.35
C SER A 121 8.48 1.73 15.97
N MET A 122 9.71 1.28 15.71
CA MET A 122 10.25 0.03 16.24
C MET A 122 10.89 0.18 17.62
N ARG A 123 10.84 1.36 18.25
CA ARG A 123 11.44 1.58 19.58
C ARG A 123 10.43 2.13 20.57
N SER A 124 10.29 1.46 21.71
CA SER A 124 9.45 1.94 22.80
C SER A 124 9.97 3.30 23.31
N GLY A 125 9.05 4.21 23.63
CA GLY A 125 9.37 5.58 24.06
C GLY A 125 9.64 6.57 22.92
N LEU A 126 9.80 6.10 21.67
CA LEU A 126 9.84 6.95 20.48
C LEU A 126 8.47 6.95 19.81
N ASN A 127 7.56 7.78 20.34
CA ASN A 127 6.22 7.92 19.78
C ASN A 127 6.26 8.68 18.44
N LEU A 128 5.52 8.18 17.46
CA LEU A 128 5.27 8.91 16.22
C LEU A 128 4.47 10.19 16.52
N PRO A 129 4.63 11.25 15.70
CA PRO A 129 3.79 12.44 15.84
C PRO A 129 2.31 12.10 15.66
N ARG A 130 1.41 12.81 16.34
CA ARG A 130 -0.04 12.56 16.22
C ARG A 130 -0.51 12.73 14.78
N SER A 131 -1.36 11.82 14.31
CA SER A 131 -1.90 11.82 12.93
C SER A 131 -2.54 13.16 12.55
N GLY A 132 -3.31 13.77 13.45
CA GLY A 132 -3.91 15.09 13.23
C GLY A 132 -2.91 16.22 13.01
N ASN A 133 -1.70 16.12 13.57
CA ASN A 133 -0.62 17.08 13.30
C ASN A 133 0.04 16.82 11.95
N ILE A 134 0.08 15.56 11.49
CA ILE A 134 0.69 15.17 10.23
C ILE A 134 -0.25 15.40 9.04
N ASN A 135 -1.57 15.45 9.27
CA ASN A 135 -2.60 15.68 8.25
C ASN A 135 -2.59 17.13 7.71
N ASN A 136 -1.48 17.52 7.09
CA ASN A 136 -1.19 18.80 6.47
C ASN A 136 -0.25 18.52 5.28
N ALA A 137 -0.52 19.11 4.11
CA ALA A 137 0.19 18.76 2.87
C ALA A 137 1.70 18.96 2.96
N ASN A 138 2.17 20.04 3.62
CA ASN A 138 3.61 20.28 3.78
C ASN A 138 4.24 19.25 4.72
N ARG A 139 3.58 18.92 5.84
CA ARG A 139 4.11 17.97 6.83
C ARG A 139 4.07 16.53 6.32
N PHE A 140 3.05 16.17 5.57
CA PHE A 140 2.98 14.91 4.85
C PHE A 140 4.15 14.81 3.86
N ARG A 141 4.35 15.83 3.03
CA ARG A 141 5.47 15.89 2.07
C ARG A 141 6.83 15.77 2.76
N ASP A 142 7.02 16.47 3.88
CA ASP A 142 8.29 16.41 4.63
C ASP A 142 8.64 14.97 5.04
N ILE A 143 7.65 14.19 5.51
CA ILE A 143 7.84 12.78 5.88
C ILE A 143 8.00 11.91 4.63
N TRP A 144 7.23 12.18 3.58
CA TRP A 144 7.30 11.46 2.31
C TRP A 144 8.69 11.55 1.67
N ASP A 145 9.27 12.76 1.61
CA ASP A 145 10.56 13.05 0.99
C ASP A 145 11.76 12.70 1.89
N THR A 146 11.52 12.29 3.13
CA THR A 146 12.58 11.85 4.05
C THR A 146 13.28 10.64 3.46
N ALA A 147 14.60 10.60 3.43
CA ALA A 147 15.33 9.42 2.99
C ALA A 147 15.14 8.26 3.97
N ASP A 148 15.26 7.03 3.50
CA ASP A 148 15.27 5.88 4.42
C ASP A 148 16.44 6.01 5.41
N GLU A 149 16.26 5.47 6.62
CA GLU A 149 17.23 5.58 7.71
C GLU A 149 17.55 7.04 8.12
N SER A 150 16.63 7.97 7.83
CA SER A 150 16.73 9.36 8.26
C SER A 150 15.45 9.84 8.96
N ILE A 151 15.60 10.86 9.79
CA ILE A 151 14.48 11.49 10.49
C ILE A 151 14.04 12.70 9.66
N PRO A 152 12.74 12.92 9.46
CA PRO A 152 12.25 14.08 8.72
C PRO A 152 12.86 15.37 9.25
N THR A 153 13.40 16.21 8.37
CA THR A 153 14.32 17.30 8.74
C THR A 153 13.64 18.62 9.08
N SER A 154 12.34 18.78 8.82
CA SER A 154 11.70 20.09 8.97
C SER A 154 11.53 20.50 10.45
N VAL A 155 12.01 21.72 10.71
CA VAL A 155 12.10 22.40 12.02
C VAL A 155 10.81 23.14 12.40
N SER A 156 9.78 23.13 11.55
CA SER A 156 8.65 24.06 11.65
C SER A 156 7.56 23.64 12.65
N TRP A 157 7.55 22.40 13.16
CA TRP A 157 6.45 21.94 14.03
C TRP A 157 6.84 20.93 15.13
N GLY A 158 8.12 20.67 15.33
CA GLY A 158 8.65 19.97 16.52
C GLY A 158 8.25 18.50 16.72
N GLY A 159 7.45 17.91 15.82
CA GLY A 159 6.94 16.53 15.97
C GLY A 159 8.03 15.45 16.09
N TRP A 160 9.22 15.74 15.59
CA TRP A 160 10.37 14.83 15.57
C TRP A 160 11.46 15.17 16.59
N ASN A 161 11.22 16.13 17.50
CA ASN A 161 12.25 16.58 18.45
C ASN A 161 12.76 15.46 19.38
N ASN A 162 11.86 14.63 19.91
CA ASN A 162 12.24 13.49 20.75
C ASN A 162 13.06 12.44 19.98
N TRP A 163 12.76 12.25 18.69
CA TRP A 163 13.53 11.36 17.84
C TRP A 163 14.96 11.89 17.67
N ARG A 164 15.12 13.18 17.35
CA ARG A 164 16.44 13.81 17.18
C ARG A 164 17.28 13.86 18.46
N SER A 165 16.67 13.81 19.64
CA SER A 165 17.40 13.77 20.91
C SER A 165 17.98 12.39 21.26
N VAL A 166 17.63 11.35 20.51
CA VAL A 166 18.13 10.00 20.74
C VAL A 166 19.05 9.58 19.59
N ALA A 167 20.27 9.16 19.94
CA ALA A 167 21.21 8.56 18.99
C ALA A 167 20.59 7.35 18.27
N ASP A 168 20.91 7.23 16.98
CA ASP A 168 20.52 6.12 16.09
C ASP A 168 19.00 5.89 16.02
N SER A 169 18.19 6.89 16.39
CA SER A 169 16.73 6.75 16.41
C SER A 169 16.11 6.61 15.02
N ALA A 170 16.84 7.02 13.98
CA ALA A 170 16.42 6.94 12.59
C ALA A 170 16.21 5.49 12.13
N ASP A 171 17.05 4.56 12.60
CA ASP A 171 16.99 3.13 12.28
C ASP A 171 15.67 2.47 12.72
N TYR A 172 14.98 3.10 13.67
CA TYR A 172 13.73 2.58 14.24
C TYR A 172 12.48 3.17 13.59
N LEU A 173 12.64 4.12 12.67
CA LEU A 173 11.54 4.70 11.92
C LEU A 173 11.32 3.92 10.63
N VAL A 174 10.17 3.26 10.53
CA VAL A 174 9.76 2.56 9.31
C VAL A 174 8.69 3.41 8.62
N ILE A 175 8.97 3.80 7.37
CA ILE A 175 8.07 4.57 6.53
C ILE A 175 7.77 3.74 5.28
N GLU A 176 6.53 3.30 5.15
CA GLU A 176 6.02 2.71 3.92
C GLU A 176 5.39 3.79 3.07
N ARG A 177 5.82 3.91 1.81
CA ARG A 177 5.36 4.92 0.85
C ARG A 177 4.58 4.23 -0.26
N ILE A 178 3.29 4.51 -0.32
CA ILE A 178 2.37 3.91 -1.27
C ILE A 178 2.09 4.93 -2.37
N ASN A 179 2.63 4.69 -3.56
CA ASN A 179 2.46 5.58 -4.71
C ASN A 179 1.28 5.13 -5.56
N LEU A 180 0.18 5.88 -5.51
CA LEU A 180 -1.08 5.52 -6.18
C LEU A 180 -1.23 6.22 -7.53
N VAL A 181 -0.33 7.15 -7.87
CA VAL A 181 -0.30 7.86 -9.16
C VAL A 181 -0.39 6.89 -10.35
N PRO A 182 0.38 5.77 -10.39
CA PRO A 182 0.28 4.82 -11.50
C PRO A 182 -1.12 4.24 -11.63
N ILE A 183 -1.73 3.80 -10.53
CA ILE A 183 -3.09 3.21 -10.51
C ILE A 183 -4.12 4.20 -11.05
N TYR A 184 -4.06 5.46 -10.62
CA TYR A 184 -4.98 6.48 -11.13
C TYR A 184 -4.79 6.77 -12.61
N ARG A 185 -3.54 6.78 -13.09
CA ARG A 185 -3.18 7.09 -14.49
C ARG A 185 -3.24 5.90 -15.44
N THR A 186 -3.39 4.68 -14.97
CA THR A 186 -3.45 3.51 -15.87
C THR A 186 -4.73 2.70 -15.71
N GLU A 187 -5.31 2.68 -14.51
CA GLU A 187 -6.45 1.83 -14.18
C GLU A 187 -7.75 2.63 -13.95
N PHE A 188 -7.64 3.87 -13.45
CA PHE A 188 -8.80 4.74 -13.19
C PHE A 188 -8.87 5.96 -14.12
N GLU A 189 -8.20 5.92 -15.26
CA GLU A 189 -8.37 6.97 -16.27
C GLU A 189 -9.83 7.07 -16.70
N VAL A 190 -10.30 8.32 -16.76
CA VAL A 190 -11.63 8.65 -17.24
C VAL A 190 -11.52 9.49 -18.50
N TYR A 191 -12.37 9.17 -19.46
CA TYR A 191 -12.40 9.82 -20.76
C TYR A 191 -13.73 10.54 -20.95
N THR A 192 -13.70 11.52 -21.86
CA THR A 192 -14.89 12.22 -22.30
C THR A 192 -15.21 11.82 -23.72
N VAL A 193 -16.47 11.52 -23.99
CA VAL A 193 -16.96 11.30 -25.35
C VAL A 193 -18.02 12.34 -25.67
N THR A 194 -17.88 12.99 -26.81
CA THR A 194 -18.85 13.97 -27.31
C THR A 194 -19.63 13.36 -28.46
N LEU A 195 -20.95 13.44 -28.41
CA LEU A 195 -21.86 12.96 -29.43
C LEU A 195 -22.65 14.15 -29.98
N ASN A 196 -22.40 14.53 -31.23
CA ASN A 196 -23.11 15.61 -31.89
C ASN A 196 -24.18 15.04 -32.81
N ASN A 197 -25.44 15.42 -32.61
CA ASN A 197 -26.49 15.15 -33.55
C ASN A 197 -26.65 16.34 -34.50
N ASN A 198 -25.97 16.28 -35.65
CA ASN A 198 -25.99 17.33 -36.66
C ASN A 198 -27.15 17.15 -37.66
N SER A 199 -28.19 16.43 -37.29
CA SER A 199 -29.33 16.11 -38.14
C SER A 199 -30.64 16.74 -37.66
N SER A 200 -31.66 16.66 -38.52
CA SER A 200 -33.03 17.07 -38.21
C SER A 200 -33.86 16.00 -37.49
N ALA A 201 -33.31 14.79 -37.27
CA ALA A 201 -33.97 13.68 -36.59
C ALA A 201 -33.30 13.39 -35.23
N PRO A 202 -34.05 12.91 -34.23
CA PRO A 202 -33.45 12.52 -32.95
C PRO A 202 -32.71 11.18 -33.09
N SER A 203 -31.54 11.10 -32.46
CA SER A 203 -30.75 9.89 -32.31
C SER A 203 -30.75 9.45 -30.84
N SER A 204 -30.06 8.37 -30.49
CA SER A 204 -29.92 7.97 -29.09
C SER A 204 -28.64 7.21 -28.83
N TYR A 205 -28.28 7.09 -27.56
CA TYR A 205 -27.17 6.25 -27.10
C TYR A 205 -27.56 5.49 -25.84
N ASN A 206 -26.81 4.43 -25.54
CA ASN A 206 -26.74 3.90 -24.18
C ASN A 206 -25.30 3.56 -23.80
N LEU A 207 -25.10 3.42 -22.49
CA LEU A 207 -23.83 3.00 -21.92
C LEU A 207 -23.93 1.54 -21.51
N VAL A 208 -22.89 0.78 -21.78
CA VAL A 208 -22.66 -0.55 -21.26
C VAL A 208 -21.44 -0.46 -20.35
N GLN A 209 -21.66 -0.71 -19.06
CA GLN A 209 -20.61 -0.71 -18.06
C GLN A 209 -19.61 -1.86 -18.33
N ALA A 210 -18.40 -1.75 -17.80
CA ALA A 210 -17.39 -2.82 -17.91
C ALA A 210 -17.87 -4.16 -17.32
N SER A 211 -18.82 -4.13 -16.37
CA SER A 211 -19.52 -5.30 -15.82
C SER A 211 -20.49 -5.99 -16.80
N GLY A 212 -20.74 -5.39 -17.97
CA GLY A 212 -21.73 -5.84 -18.95
C GLY A 212 -23.15 -5.29 -18.71
N ALA A 213 -23.39 -4.56 -17.61
CA ALA A 213 -24.69 -3.95 -17.34
C ALA A 213 -25.00 -2.83 -18.34
N ILE A 214 -26.20 -2.88 -18.94
CA ILE A 214 -26.67 -1.90 -19.92
C ILE A 214 -27.50 -0.83 -19.20
N GLN A 215 -27.15 0.44 -19.36
CA GLN A 215 -27.91 1.57 -18.85
C GLN A 215 -29.07 1.93 -19.78
N SER A 216 -30.03 2.68 -19.23
CA SER A 216 -31.17 3.19 -20.00
C SER A 216 -30.73 3.98 -21.22
N VAL A 217 -31.50 3.85 -22.31
CA VAL A 217 -31.29 4.62 -23.53
C VAL A 217 -31.59 6.09 -23.27
N VAL A 218 -30.71 6.97 -23.78
CA VAL A 218 -30.85 8.42 -23.72
C VAL A 218 -30.98 8.96 -25.13
N ASN A 219 -32.05 9.71 -25.37
CA ASN A 219 -32.26 10.36 -26.67
C ASN A 219 -31.43 11.64 -26.77
N ILE A 220 -30.81 11.84 -27.93
CA ILE A 220 -30.14 13.08 -28.31
C ILE A 220 -31.07 13.80 -29.31
N PRO A 221 -31.70 14.92 -28.92
CA PRO A 221 -32.57 15.69 -29.81
C PRO A 221 -31.87 16.10 -31.12
N ALA A 222 -32.67 16.42 -32.14
CA ALA A 222 -32.17 16.97 -33.39
C ALA A 222 -31.37 18.26 -33.14
N GLY A 223 -30.19 18.39 -33.75
CA GLY A 223 -29.29 19.54 -33.57
C GLY A 223 -28.61 19.63 -32.19
N ALA A 224 -28.72 18.63 -31.32
CA ALA A 224 -28.19 18.68 -29.95
C ALA A 224 -26.86 17.89 -29.79
N THR A 225 -26.09 18.26 -28.78
CA THR A 225 -24.87 17.57 -28.37
C THR A 225 -25.05 16.93 -27.00
N ALA A 226 -24.58 15.69 -26.84
CA ALA A 226 -24.41 15.03 -25.56
C ALA A 226 -22.91 14.91 -25.22
N ILE A 227 -22.53 15.29 -24.01
CA ILE A 227 -21.15 15.15 -23.50
C ILE A 227 -21.18 14.12 -22.37
N LEU A 228 -20.49 13.01 -22.59
CA LEU A 228 -20.37 11.92 -21.63
C LEU A 228 -19.04 12.04 -20.92
N THR A 229 -19.08 12.30 -19.62
CA THR A 229 -17.88 12.42 -18.77
C THR A 229 -17.72 11.21 -17.86
N ASN A 230 -16.55 11.07 -17.22
CA ASN A 230 -16.26 10.01 -16.26
C ASN A 230 -16.38 8.58 -16.85
N LEU A 231 -16.15 8.44 -18.16
CA LEU A 231 -16.20 7.14 -18.82
C LEU A 231 -14.90 6.38 -18.57
N ARG A 232 -15.00 5.19 -17.98
CA ARG A 232 -13.84 4.35 -17.73
C ARG A 232 -13.43 3.57 -18.98
N ALA A 233 -12.14 3.27 -19.11
CA ALA A 233 -11.62 2.35 -20.10
C ALA A 233 -12.44 1.04 -20.13
N LYS A 234 -12.58 0.43 -21.32
CA LYS A 234 -13.31 -0.84 -21.55
C LYS A 234 -14.83 -0.77 -21.36
N GLY A 235 -15.39 0.34 -20.86
CA GLY A 235 -16.81 0.61 -21.02
C GLY A 235 -17.17 0.73 -22.50
N ARG A 236 -18.44 0.50 -22.86
CA ARG A 236 -18.89 0.57 -24.25
C ARG A 236 -20.07 1.54 -24.40
N ILE A 237 -20.09 2.27 -25.49
CA ILE A 237 -21.15 3.20 -25.87
C ILE A 237 -21.79 2.64 -27.13
N ASN A 238 -23.09 2.39 -27.10
CA ASN A 238 -23.82 2.07 -28.32
C ASN A 238 -24.53 3.32 -28.82
N LEU A 239 -24.38 3.58 -30.11
CA LEU A 239 -24.96 4.73 -30.80
C LEU A 239 -26.02 4.22 -31.77
N TYR A 240 -27.21 4.79 -31.69
CA TYR A 240 -28.38 4.38 -32.44
C TYR A 240 -28.81 5.49 -33.40
N ARG A 241 -29.30 5.10 -34.58
CA ARG A 241 -29.76 6.06 -35.62
C ARG A 241 -31.07 6.77 -35.25
N THR A 242 -31.83 6.16 -34.36
CA THR A 242 -33.19 6.58 -33.99
C THR A 242 -33.27 6.84 -32.49
N ALA A 243 -34.25 7.65 -32.08
CA ALA A 243 -34.66 7.72 -30.68
C ALA A 243 -35.14 6.34 -30.17
N GLY A 244 -34.94 6.08 -28.88
CA GLY A 244 -35.41 4.87 -28.21
C GLY A 244 -34.53 3.63 -28.38
N GLY A 245 -33.36 3.75 -29.04
CA GLY A 245 -32.34 2.71 -29.04
C GLY A 245 -32.68 1.48 -29.88
N THR A 246 -33.43 1.65 -30.97
CA THR A 246 -33.96 0.53 -31.75
C THR A 246 -33.05 0.07 -32.88
N VAL A 247 -32.33 1.01 -33.53
CA VAL A 247 -31.45 0.71 -34.68
C VAL A 247 -30.00 1.02 -34.31
N LEU A 248 -29.26 0.00 -33.89
CA LEU A 248 -27.83 0.13 -33.56
C LEU A 248 -27.05 0.45 -34.83
N ASP A 249 -26.17 1.44 -34.75
CA ASP A 249 -25.33 1.85 -35.86
C ASP A 249 -23.85 1.65 -35.57
N TYR A 250 -23.41 2.16 -34.41
CA TYR A 250 -22.02 2.13 -34.01
C TYR A 250 -21.90 1.67 -32.56
N SER A 251 -20.85 0.93 -32.25
CA SER A 251 -20.53 0.52 -30.88
C SER A 251 -19.07 0.87 -30.61
N TYR A 252 -18.85 1.83 -29.73
CA TYR A 252 -17.54 2.33 -29.37
C TYR A 252 -17.11 1.77 -28.01
N VAL A 253 -15.96 1.13 -27.93
CA VAL A 253 -15.33 0.78 -26.65
C VAL A 253 -14.43 1.94 -26.24
N VAL A 254 -14.68 2.50 -25.07
CA VAL A 254 -13.93 3.63 -24.53
C VAL A 254 -12.46 3.22 -24.37
N SER A 255 -11.59 3.92 -25.09
CA SER A 255 -10.14 3.73 -25.12
C SER A 255 -9.40 4.84 -24.36
N ASP A 256 -8.08 4.83 -24.49
CA ASP A 256 -7.06 5.76 -23.98
C ASP A 256 -7.24 7.26 -24.30
N SER A 257 -8.27 7.67 -25.03
CA SER A 257 -8.47 9.07 -25.42
C SER A 257 -9.95 9.42 -25.53
N GLY A 258 -10.22 10.70 -25.31
CA GLY A 258 -11.54 11.25 -25.62
C GLY A 258 -11.86 11.13 -27.12
N LYS A 259 -13.13 10.95 -27.45
CA LYS A 259 -13.60 10.81 -28.83
C LYS A 259 -14.80 11.68 -29.12
N THR A 260 -14.95 12.07 -30.37
CA THR A 260 -16.13 12.76 -30.86
C THR A 260 -16.78 11.93 -31.94
N PHE A 261 -18.11 11.84 -31.90
CA PHE A 261 -18.92 11.22 -32.94
C PHE A 261 -19.96 12.20 -33.44
N ASP A 262 -20.12 12.27 -34.75
CA ASP A 262 -21.12 13.12 -35.39
C ASP A 262 -22.15 12.24 -36.10
N PHE A 263 -23.43 12.52 -35.85
CA PHE A 263 -24.55 11.90 -36.56
C PHE A 263 -25.01 12.83 -37.69
N ASP A 264 -24.93 12.35 -38.93
CA ASP A 264 -25.30 13.11 -40.14
C ASP A 264 -26.79 12.98 -40.53
N GLY A 265 -27.56 12.21 -39.76
CA GLY A 265 -28.97 11.87 -40.05
C GLY A 265 -29.16 10.48 -40.62
N VAL A 266 -28.07 9.80 -41.00
CA VAL A 266 -28.08 8.44 -41.55
C VAL A 266 -27.20 7.52 -40.71
N GLN A 267 -26.02 7.96 -40.29
CA GLN A 267 -25.03 7.17 -39.55
C GLN A 267 -24.19 8.04 -38.59
N TRP A 268 -23.60 7.38 -37.61
CA TRP A 268 -22.62 7.92 -36.68
C TRP A 268 -21.22 7.76 -37.23
N LEU A 269 -20.49 8.86 -37.31
CA LEU A 269 -19.15 8.94 -37.85
C LEU A 269 -18.17 9.37 -36.75
N PRO A 270 -17.12 8.58 -36.44
CA PRO A 270 -16.05 9.03 -35.56
C PRO A 270 -15.27 10.17 -36.24
N GLN A 271 -14.87 11.17 -35.44
CA GLN A 271 -13.99 12.27 -35.85
C GLN A 271 -12.54 12.01 -35.43
#